data_AF-A0A2D9T7G5-F1
#
_entry.id   AF-A0A2D9T7G5-F1
#
_cell.length_a   1.000
_cell.length_b   1.000
_cell.length_c   1.000
_cell.angle_alpha   90.00
_cell.angle_beta   90.00
_cell.angle_gamma   90.00
#
_symmetry.space_group_name_H-M   'P 1'
#
loop_
_entity.id
_entity.type
_entity.pdbx_description
1 polymer ?
#
loop_
_entity_poly.entity_id
_entity_poly.type
_entity_poly.pdbx_seq_one_letter_code
_entity_poly.pdbx_strand_id
1 'polypeptide(L)'
;MTWRARFEALIRELNDHADIEVITTELGAPASDADIAAAEAFLGRALPAEVAAFYRELNGADIEWSHTDGTRADAGARGVIRIMDLASVFRPDWATDDHGEKPYLPVDWPQDEYYAGFDPATMTLHWVEDPANEGRPMPDTSFGDYLDAALETRGWHFWQSMYLYDPERAAAPGATVEESEGRMQAQLPELFGAVDLAKVGNAAACAPAGGAGASDLPPIVYFRVDDLPEALARIAPEGTGPRGCFYWIARIGSAASAGLFDALPEPAMDDTHHGFDLVRAATAVLSSSPRLAEILRPDEVPPGGKVTGGSYDAGFHTGDADEVERFFRAEGRPMHSVGPILEALFLLDIRDAAGQPLRDAFYASRVMNAGFRYNLPESAPGLYAVDGEDAGFEHFDVFPPGGQEGTEVRRAELKHGVNTLTLG
;
A
#
# COMPACT_ATOMS: atom_id res chain seq x y z
N MET A 1 -29.61 -23.58 4.05
CA MET A 1 -28.81 -23.81 2.83
C MET A 1 -27.43 -24.22 3.32
N THR A 2 -26.80 -25.25 2.76
CA THR A 2 -25.44 -25.65 3.16
C THR A 2 -24.42 -24.63 2.65
N TRP A 3 -23.24 -24.56 3.27
CA TRP A 3 -22.13 -23.74 2.83
C TRP A 3 -21.73 -24.05 1.39
N ARG A 4 -21.57 -25.34 1.05
CA ARG A 4 -21.31 -25.77 -0.34
C ARG A 4 -22.32 -25.17 -1.33
N ALA A 5 -23.61 -25.24 -1.03
CA ALA A 5 -24.62 -24.70 -1.94
C ALA A 5 -24.56 -23.17 -2.09
N ARG A 6 -24.08 -22.45 -1.06
CA ARG A 6 -23.86 -21.00 -1.10
C ARG A 6 -22.66 -20.64 -1.96
N PHE A 7 -21.54 -21.34 -1.80
CA PHE A 7 -20.36 -21.18 -2.66
C PHE A 7 -20.65 -21.56 -4.12
N GLU A 8 -21.42 -22.62 -4.37
CA GLU A 8 -21.91 -22.97 -5.72
C GLU A 8 -22.86 -21.90 -6.31
N ALA A 9 -23.59 -21.16 -5.47
CA ALA A 9 -24.38 -20.03 -5.91
C ALA A 9 -23.49 -18.84 -6.31
N LEU A 10 -22.46 -18.52 -5.49
CA LEU A 10 -21.47 -17.51 -5.82
C LEU A 10 -20.76 -17.80 -7.15
N ILE A 11 -20.28 -19.04 -7.34
CA ILE A 11 -19.62 -19.44 -8.59
C ILE A 11 -20.54 -19.23 -9.80
N ARG A 12 -21.83 -19.55 -9.69
CA ARG A 12 -22.79 -19.31 -10.77
C ARG A 12 -23.00 -17.82 -11.03
N GLU A 13 -23.15 -17.02 -9.97
CA GLU A 13 -23.24 -15.56 -10.07
C GLU A 13 -22.04 -14.97 -10.82
N LEU A 14 -20.82 -15.37 -10.47
CA LEU A 14 -19.59 -14.91 -11.11
C LEU A 14 -19.51 -15.34 -12.59
N ASN A 15 -19.86 -16.60 -12.90
CA ASN A 15 -19.85 -17.10 -14.28
C ASN A 15 -20.92 -16.47 -15.18
N ASP A 16 -22.05 -16.07 -14.61
CA ASP A 16 -23.15 -15.44 -15.34
C ASP A 16 -22.91 -13.92 -15.56
N HIS A 17 -21.88 -13.34 -14.92
CA HIS A 17 -21.60 -11.90 -14.98
C HIS A 17 -20.74 -11.54 -16.20
N ALA A 18 -21.26 -10.65 -17.06
CA ALA A 18 -20.64 -10.34 -18.36
C ALA A 18 -19.27 -9.63 -18.25
N ASP A 19 -19.06 -8.82 -17.20
CA ASP A 19 -17.82 -8.05 -17.04
C ASP A 19 -16.76 -8.75 -16.19
N ILE A 20 -17.00 -10.01 -15.76
CA ILE A 20 -16.09 -10.77 -14.89
C ILE A 20 -15.45 -11.93 -15.67
N GLU A 21 -14.13 -12.04 -15.52
CA GLU A 21 -13.38 -13.22 -15.90
C GLU A 21 -13.13 -14.07 -14.64
N VAL A 22 -13.63 -15.30 -14.65
CA VAL A 22 -13.40 -16.28 -13.59
C VAL A 22 -12.10 -17.03 -13.88
N ILE A 23 -11.15 -16.92 -12.96
CA ILE A 23 -9.79 -17.48 -13.08
C ILE A 23 -9.75 -18.89 -12.49
N THR A 24 -10.24 -19.07 -11.26
CA THR A 24 -10.25 -20.35 -10.53
C THR A 24 -11.59 -20.56 -9.82
N THR A 25 -12.12 -21.78 -9.85
CA THR A 25 -13.31 -22.20 -9.07
C THR A 25 -13.21 -23.67 -8.66
N GLU A 26 -12.57 -23.92 -7.53
CA GLU A 26 -12.44 -25.26 -6.95
C GLU A 26 -13.16 -25.32 -5.60
N LEU A 27 -14.00 -26.34 -5.42
CA LEU A 27 -14.70 -26.60 -4.16
C LEU A 27 -14.33 -28.00 -3.66
N GLY A 28 -13.70 -28.08 -2.50
CA GLY A 28 -13.27 -29.33 -1.87
C GLY A 28 -14.44 -30.27 -1.57
N ALA A 29 -14.21 -31.57 -1.70
CA ALA A 29 -15.18 -32.57 -1.26
C ALA A 29 -15.42 -32.44 0.26
N PRO A 30 -16.60 -32.79 0.81
CA PRO A 30 -16.80 -32.88 2.26
C PRO A 30 -15.66 -33.58 3.00
N ALA A 31 -15.21 -33.01 4.12
CA ALA A 31 -14.21 -33.65 4.98
C ALA A 31 -14.79 -34.95 5.56
N SER A 32 -13.98 -36.00 5.60
CA SER A 32 -14.37 -37.26 6.22
C SER A 32 -14.35 -37.15 7.74
N ASP A 33 -15.04 -38.08 8.43
CA ASP A 33 -14.95 -38.17 9.89
C ASP A 33 -13.50 -38.40 10.37
N ALA A 34 -12.66 -39.03 9.54
CA ALA A 34 -11.24 -39.24 9.84
C ALA A 34 -10.45 -37.92 9.78
N ASP A 35 -10.76 -37.04 8.83
CA ASP A 35 -10.12 -35.72 8.72
C ASP A 35 -10.50 -34.85 9.93
N ILE A 36 -11.78 -34.85 10.30
CA ILE A 36 -12.26 -34.15 11.51
C ILE A 36 -11.55 -34.68 12.75
N ALA A 37 -11.49 -36.00 12.93
CA ALA A 37 -10.80 -36.60 14.08
C ALA A 37 -9.30 -36.28 14.11
N ALA A 38 -8.64 -36.16 12.95
CA ALA A 38 -7.23 -35.77 12.86
C ALA A 38 -7.02 -34.32 13.31
N ALA A 39 -7.86 -33.39 12.88
CA ALA A 39 -7.80 -32.00 13.32
C ALA A 39 -8.08 -31.84 14.82
N GLU A 40 -9.05 -32.58 15.36
CA GLU A 40 -9.33 -32.61 16.79
C GLU A 40 -8.17 -33.19 17.61
N ALA A 41 -7.53 -34.24 17.09
CA ALA A 41 -6.35 -34.82 17.70
C ALA A 41 -5.16 -33.84 17.71
N PHE A 42 -4.97 -33.08 16.61
CA PHE A 42 -3.95 -32.03 16.51
C PHE A 42 -4.15 -30.95 17.59
N LEU A 43 -5.38 -30.47 17.78
CA LEU A 43 -5.70 -29.47 18.80
C LEU A 43 -5.73 -30.04 20.24
N GLY A 44 -5.78 -31.37 20.39
CA GLY A 44 -6.01 -32.03 21.68
C GLY A 44 -7.42 -31.77 22.25
N ARG A 45 -8.38 -31.37 21.41
CA ARG A 45 -9.77 -31.02 21.78
C ARG A 45 -10.70 -31.07 20.57
N ALA A 46 -12.01 -31.07 20.82
CA ALA A 46 -13.00 -30.99 19.76
C ALA A 46 -12.92 -29.65 19.00
N LEU A 47 -13.21 -29.68 17.69
CA LEU A 47 -13.35 -28.47 16.88
C LEU A 47 -14.60 -27.69 17.31
N PRO A 48 -14.62 -26.36 17.19
CA PRO A 48 -15.85 -25.59 17.31
C PRO A 48 -16.92 -26.16 16.37
N ALA A 49 -18.16 -26.27 16.86
CA ALA A 49 -19.23 -26.95 16.12
C ALA A 49 -19.47 -26.36 14.73
N GLU A 50 -19.34 -25.04 14.60
CA GLU A 50 -19.47 -24.31 13.34
C GLU A 50 -18.34 -24.64 12.35
N VAL A 51 -17.09 -24.64 12.79
CA VAL A 51 -15.93 -25.02 11.97
C VAL A 51 -16.09 -26.46 11.48
N ALA A 52 -16.43 -27.38 12.38
CA ALA A 52 -16.66 -28.78 12.02
C ALA A 52 -17.87 -28.97 11.10
N ALA A 53 -18.90 -28.11 11.18
CA ALA A 53 -20.05 -28.15 10.28
C ALA A 53 -19.67 -27.67 8.87
N PHE A 54 -18.93 -26.56 8.75
CA PHE A 54 -18.42 -26.08 7.47
C PHE A 54 -17.60 -27.15 6.74
N TYR A 55 -16.57 -27.71 7.41
CA TYR A 55 -15.68 -28.67 6.77
C TYR A 55 -16.38 -29.99 6.38
N ARG A 56 -17.43 -30.41 7.11
CA ARG A 56 -18.29 -31.53 6.71
C ARG A 56 -19.17 -31.24 5.49
N GLU A 57 -19.35 -29.99 5.11
CA GLU A 57 -20.09 -29.59 3.92
C GLU A 57 -19.17 -29.24 2.75
N LEU A 58 -18.02 -28.62 3.04
CA LEU A 58 -17.06 -28.07 2.08
C LEU A 58 -15.64 -28.07 2.69
N ASN A 59 -14.75 -28.95 2.21
CA ASN A 59 -13.38 -29.03 2.70
C ASN A 59 -12.43 -28.13 1.90
N GLY A 60 -12.60 -26.83 2.05
CA GLY A 60 -11.84 -25.81 1.32
C GLY A 60 -12.52 -25.34 0.04
N ALA A 61 -12.12 -24.14 -0.40
CA ALA A 61 -12.62 -23.45 -1.57
C ALA A 61 -11.53 -22.53 -2.14
N ASP A 62 -11.31 -22.57 -3.45
CA ASP A 62 -10.44 -21.66 -4.18
C ASP A 62 -11.25 -20.99 -5.28
N ILE A 63 -11.56 -19.71 -5.09
CA ILE A 63 -12.32 -18.90 -6.02
C ILE A 63 -11.52 -17.64 -6.31
N GLU A 64 -11.22 -17.41 -7.59
CA GLU A 64 -10.49 -16.23 -8.05
C GLU A 64 -11.16 -15.66 -9.30
N TRP A 65 -11.29 -14.34 -9.34
CA TRP A 65 -11.88 -13.63 -10.48
C TRP A 65 -11.28 -12.23 -10.63
N SER A 66 -11.39 -11.68 -11.83
CA SER A 66 -10.98 -10.32 -12.18
C SER A 66 -12.01 -9.65 -13.08
N HIS A 67 -12.08 -8.33 -13.08
CA HIS A 67 -12.82 -7.59 -14.11
C HIS A 67 -12.16 -7.82 -15.47
N THR A 68 -12.97 -7.96 -16.53
CA THR A 68 -12.54 -8.10 -17.92
C THR A 68 -11.90 -6.84 -18.52
N ASP A 69 -11.96 -5.71 -17.80
CA ASP A 69 -11.36 -4.45 -18.17
C ASP A 69 -10.09 -4.33 -17.33
N GLY A 70 -8.93 -4.40 -17.99
CA GLY A 70 -7.63 -4.36 -17.32
C GLY A 70 -7.46 -3.12 -16.44
N THR A 71 -8.01 -1.97 -16.84
CA THR A 71 -7.89 -0.73 -16.04
C THR A 71 -8.65 -0.84 -14.72
N ARG A 72 -9.82 -1.48 -14.73
CA ARG A 72 -10.61 -1.71 -13.52
C ARG A 72 -9.98 -2.81 -12.67
N ALA A 73 -9.46 -3.86 -13.29
CA ALA A 73 -8.72 -4.92 -12.61
C ALA A 73 -7.49 -4.35 -11.86
N ASP A 74 -6.70 -3.51 -12.53
CA ASP A 74 -5.53 -2.82 -11.96
C ASP A 74 -5.94 -1.86 -10.83
N ALA A 75 -7.12 -1.26 -10.92
CA ALA A 75 -7.70 -0.44 -9.85
C ALA A 75 -8.24 -1.25 -8.65
N GLY A 76 -8.19 -2.59 -8.71
CA GLY A 76 -8.56 -3.51 -7.63
C GLY A 76 -9.90 -4.22 -7.81
N ALA A 77 -10.55 -4.12 -8.98
CA ALA A 77 -11.77 -4.87 -9.29
C ALA A 77 -11.48 -6.35 -9.56
N ARG A 78 -11.08 -7.06 -8.51
CA ARG A 78 -10.75 -8.48 -8.48
C ARG A 78 -11.11 -9.07 -7.13
N GLY A 79 -11.28 -10.38 -7.06
CA GLY A 79 -11.59 -11.06 -5.80
C GLY A 79 -10.99 -12.45 -5.69
N VAL A 80 -10.67 -12.82 -4.45
CA VAL A 80 -10.02 -14.08 -4.07
C VAL A 80 -10.65 -14.59 -2.77
N ILE A 81 -11.05 -15.86 -2.77
CA ILE A 81 -11.40 -16.64 -1.57
C ILE A 81 -10.58 -17.92 -1.63
N ARG A 82 -9.69 -18.16 -0.66
CA ARG A 82 -8.82 -19.35 -0.62
C ARG A 82 -8.89 -20.02 0.74
N ILE A 83 -10.07 -20.59 1.02
CA ILE A 83 -10.28 -21.39 2.23
C ILE A 83 -9.53 -22.72 2.09
N MET A 84 -8.55 -22.94 2.96
CA MET A 84 -7.73 -24.14 2.95
C MET A 84 -8.52 -25.37 3.40
N ASP A 85 -8.17 -26.54 2.87
CA ASP A 85 -8.69 -27.80 3.39
C ASP A 85 -8.20 -28.06 4.81
N LEU A 86 -8.96 -28.88 5.56
CA LEU A 86 -8.73 -29.15 6.96
C LEU A 86 -7.34 -29.76 7.23
N ALA A 87 -6.85 -30.61 6.33
CA ALA A 87 -5.54 -31.24 6.48
C ALA A 87 -4.41 -30.21 6.34
N SER A 88 -4.62 -29.19 5.52
CA SER A 88 -3.69 -28.09 5.30
C SER A 88 -3.72 -27.06 6.44
N VAL A 89 -4.90 -26.78 7.03
CA VAL A 89 -5.02 -25.92 8.22
C VAL A 89 -4.33 -26.56 9.43
N PHE A 90 -4.63 -27.84 9.72
CA PHE A 90 -4.21 -28.53 10.95
C PHE A 90 -3.02 -29.46 10.75
N ARG A 91 -1.94 -28.97 10.11
CA ARG A 91 -0.71 -29.73 9.87
C ARG A 91 0.41 -29.39 10.88
N PRO A 92 1.23 -30.38 11.31
CA PRO A 92 2.31 -30.16 12.30
C PRO A 92 3.48 -29.30 11.83
N ASP A 93 3.66 -29.15 10.53
CA ASP A 93 4.82 -28.54 9.89
C ASP A 93 4.66 -27.06 9.54
N TRP A 94 3.56 -26.42 10.00
CA TRP A 94 3.51 -24.97 10.19
C TRP A 94 4.60 -24.45 11.14
N ALA A 95 5.35 -25.33 11.81
CA ALA A 95 6.47 -25.01 12.69
C ALA A 95 7.85 -25.39 12.09
N THR A 96 7.97 -25.53 10.77
CA THR A 96 9.25 -25.88 10.11
C THR A 96 9.93 -24.68 9.45
N ASP A 97 11.25 -24.81 9.24
CA ASP A 97 12.12 -23.74 8.73
C ASP A 97 11.65 -23.14 7.38
N ASP A 98 10.94 -23.91 6.55
CA ASP A 98 10.47 -23.47 5.23
C ASP A 98 9.23 -22.56 5.29
N HIS A 99 8.50 -22.57 6.42
CA HIS A 99 7.31 -21.74 6.64
C HIS A 99 7.44 -20.82 7.85
N GLY A 100 8.52 -20.91 8.63
CA GLY A 100 8.67 -20.23 9.92
C GLY A 100 7.71 -20.81 10.97
N GLU A 101 7.95 -20.57 12.25
CA GLU A 101 6.95 -20.89 13.28
C GLU A 101 5.72 -19.99 13.08
N LYS A 102 4.62 -20.52 12.54
CA LYS A 102 3.35 -19.79 12.43
C LYS A 102 2.61 -19.82 13.77
N PRO A 103 2.40 -18.68 14.45
CA PRO A 103 1.64 -18.65 15.70
C PRO A 103 0.13 -18.84 15.50
N TYR A 104 -0.35 -18.77 14.26
CA TYR A 104 -1.75 -18.94 13.87
C TYR A 104 -1.86 -20.02 12.79
N LEU A 105 -2.97 -20.75 12.77
CA LEU A 105 -3.28 -21.78 11.78
C LEU A 105 -3.95 -21.12 10.56
N PRO A 106 -3.30 -21.01 9.39
CA PRO A 106 -3.88 -20.36 8.23
C PRO A 106 -5.15 -21.07 7.77
N VAL A 107 -6.25 -20.32 7.60
CA VAL A 107 -7.54 -20.86 7.12
C VAL A 107 -7.98 -20.23 5.80
N ASP A 108 -7.71 -18.95 5.57
CA ASP A 108 -7.98 -18.26 4.30
C ASP A 108 -6.75 -17.45 3.87
N TRP A 109 -6.15 -17.78 2.74
CA TRP A 109 -4.87 -17.22 2.31
C TRP A 109 -4.94 -16.57 0.92
N PRO A 110 -5.59 -15.41 0.80
CA PRO A 110 -5.82 -14.77 -0.49
C PRO A 110 -4.57 -14.12 -1.10
N GLN A 111 -3.54 -13.83 -0.30
CA GLN A 111 -2.34 -13.08 -0.72
C GLN A 111 -1.08 -13.56 -0.02
N ASP A 112 0.08 -13.44 -0.66
CA ASP A 112 1.34 -14.00 -0.15
C ASP A 112 1.74 -13.47 1.24
N GLU A 113 1.39 -12.23 1.57
CA GLU A 113 1.83 -11.56 2.80
C GLU A 113 0.81 -11.59 3.94
N TYR A 114 -0.46 -11.92 3.67
CA TYR A 114 -1.51 -11.85 4.68
C TYR A 114 -2.54 -12.97 4.57
N TYR A 115 -3.01 -13.45 5.72
CA TYR A 115 -4.02 -14.50 5.81
C TYR A 115 -4.96 -14.30 7.00
N ALA A 116 -6.15 -14.88 6.92
CA ALA A 116 -6.96 -15.13 8.11
C ALA A 116 -6.55 -16.46 8.73
N GLY A 117 -6.28 -16.46 10.04
CA GLY A 117 -5.79 -17.64 10.77
C GLY A 117 -6.51 -17.86 12.08
N PHE A 118 -6.58 -19.11 12.53
CA PHE A 118 -7.06 -19.45 13.87
C PHE A 118 -5.94 -19.36 14.88
N ASP A 119 -6.19 -18.71 16.01
CA ASP A 119 -5.39 -18.94 17.22
C ASP A 119 -5.60 -20.40 17.67
N PRO A 120 -4.54 -21.24 17.73
CA PRO A 120 -4.68 -22.66 18.05
C PRO A 120 -5.21 -22.91 19.47
N ALA A 121 -4.98 -21.97 20.41
CA ALA A 121 -5.39 -22.06 21.80
C ALA A 121 -6.84 -21.63 22.03
N THR A 122 -7.38 -20.71 21.22
CA THR A 122 -8.75 -20.18 21.43
C THR A 122 -9.72 -20.48 20.28
N MET A 123 -9.22 -20.85 19.11
CA MET A 123 -9.95 -20.94 17.83
C MET A 123 -10.64 -19.64 17.42
N THR A 124 -10.17 -18.48 17.90
CA THR A 124 -10.62 -17.17 17.39
C THR A 124 -9.93 -16.86 16.08
N LEU A 125 -10.61 -16.14 15.20
CA LEU A 125 -10.03 -15.65 13.95
C LEU A 125 -9.13 -14.43 14.19
N HIS A 126 -8.01 -14.41 13.50
CA HIS A 126 -7.07 -13.31 13.43
C HIS A 126 -6.76 -12.98 11.98
N TRP A 127 -6.52 -11.70 11.70
CA TRP A 127 -5.82 -11.29 10.49
C TRP A 127 -4.33 -11.26 10.78
N VAL A 128 -3.54 -11.94 9.97
CA VAL A 128 -2.12 -12.19 10.24
C VAL A 128 -1.28 -11.62 9.11
N GLU A 129 -0.26 -10.85 9.49
CA GLU A 129 0.84 -10.44 8.61
C GLU A 129 1.92 -11.52 8.66
N ASP A 130 2.06 -12.27 7.57
CA ASP A 130 2.87 -13.48 7.51
C ASP A 130 4.36 -13.25 7.78
N PRO A 131 5.02 -12.24 7.17
CA PRO A 131 6.44 -11.98 7.42
C PRO A 131 6.75 -11.55 8.85
N ALA A 132 5.78 -10.94 9.53
CA ALA A 132 5.92 -10.43 10.90
C ALA A 132 5.50 -11.46 11.96
N ASN A 133 4.76 -12.51 11.58
CA ASN A 133 4.07 -13.42 12.50
C ASN A 133 3.17 -12.67 13.51
N GLU A 134 2.64 -11.51 13.11
CA GLU A 134 1.78 -10.66 13.94
C GLU A 134 0.33 -10.87 13.55
N GLY A 135 -0.47 -11.40 14.48
CA GLY A 135 -1.91 -11.58 14.32
C GLY A 135 -2.70 -10.54 15.10
N ARG A 136 -3.76 -10.03 14.49
CA ARG A 136 -4.72 -9.12 15.10
C ARG A 136 -6.06 -9.83 15.21
N PRO A 137 -6.66 -9.89 16.41
CA PRO A 137 -7.95 -10.57 16.56
C PRO A 137 -9.00 -9.86 15.72
N MET A 138 -9.90 -10.64 15.11
CA MET A 138 -11.14 -10.14 14.53
C MET A 138 -12.22 -10.21 15.63
N PRO A 139 -12.42 -9.16 16.44
CA PRO A 139 -13.27 -9.23 17.62
C PRO A 139 -14.72 -9.47 17.21
N ASP A 140 -15.42 -10.30 18.01
CA ASP A 140 -16.83 -10.61 17.84
C ASP A 140 -17.22 -11.26 16.48
N THR A 141 -16.24 -11.74 15.72
CA THR A 141 -16.45 -12.44 14.44
C THR A 141 -16.41 -13.95 14.64
N SER A 142 -17.54 -14.64 14.44
CA SER A 142 -17.56 -16.09 14.33
C SER A 142 -17.03 -16.57 12.97
N PHE A 143 -16.74 -17.86 12.83
CA PHE A 143 -16.30 -18.38 11.53
C PHE A 143 -17.42 -18.32 10.50
N GLY A 144 -18.68 -18.48 10.91
CA GLY A 144 -19.83 -18.27 10.05
C GLY A 144 -19.96 -16.83 9.59
N ASP A 145 -19.78 -15.85 10.48
CA ASP A 145 -19.81 -14.42 10.11
C ASP A 145 -18.71 -14.09 9.10
N TYR A 146 -17.51 -14.67 9.28
CA TYR A 146 -16.40 -14.52 8.34
C TYR A 146 -16.74 -15.08 6.95
N LEU A 147 -17.32 -16.28 6.89
CA LEU A 147 -17.74 -16.89 5.63
C LEU A 147 -18.89 -16.13 4.96
N ASP A 148 -19.81 -15.59 5.75
CA ASP A 148 -20.90 -14.73 5.27
C ASP A 148 -20.34 -13.47 4.61
N ALA A 149 -19.36 -12.83 5.24
CA ALA A 149 -18.67 -11.68 4.68
C ALA A 149 -17.90 -12.03 3.40
N ALA A 150 -17.16 -13.15 3.36
CA ALA A 150 -16.44 -13.60 2.16
C ALA A 150 -17.39 -13.74 0.96
N LEU A 151 -18.57 -14.33 1.18
CA LEU A 151 -19.60 -14.47 0.15
C LEU A 151 -20.24 -13.13 -0.22
N GLU A 152 -20.51 -12.28 0.76
CA GLU A 152 -21.12 -10.96 0.54
C GLU A 152 -20.19 -10.02 -0.24
N THR A 153 -18.87 -10.11 -0.03
CA THR A 153 -17.89 -9.32 -0.78
C THR A 153 -17.44 -9.99 -2.07
N ARG A 154 -17.89 -11.23 -2.34
CA ARG A 154 -17.40 -12.06 -3.44
C ARG A 154 -15.88 -12.23 -3.40
N GLY A 155 -15.28 -12.15 -2.22
CA GLY A 155 -13.82 -12.19 -2.05
C GLY A 155 -13.08 -10.92 -2.50
N TRP A 156 -13.75 -9.78 -2.67
CA TRP A 156 -13.14 -8.52 -3.12
C TRP A 156 -11.77 -8.26 -2.49
N HIS A 157 -10.79 -7.87 -3.29
CA HIS A 157 -9.42 -7.64 -2.82
C HIS A 157 -9.36 -6.81 -1.52
N PHE A 158 -8.68 -7.33 -0.49
CA PHE A 158 -8.57 -6.77 0.87
C PHE A 158 -9.84 -6.71 1.72
N TRP A 159 -10.91 -7.44 1.38
CA TRP A 159 -12.14 -7.42 2.19
C TRP A 159 -11.92 -7.86 3.65
N GLN A 160 -10.95 -8.71 3.95
CA GLN A 160 -10.63 -9.12 5.33
C GLN A 160 -10.12 -7.95 6.19
N SER A 161 -9.50 -6.95 5.57
CA SER A 161 -9.00 -5.76 6.28
C SER A 161 -10.12 -4.96 6.93
N MET A 162 -11.37 -5.15 6.50
CA MET A 162 -12.57 -4.54 7.09
C MET A 162 -12.80 -4.96 8.54
N TYR A 163 -12.28 -6.12 8.98
CA TYR A 163 -12.31 -6.54 10.38
C TYR A 163 -11.24 -5.89 11.25
N LEU A 164 -10.19 -5.34 10.62
CA LEU A 164 -9.12 -4.64 11.32
C LEU A 164 -9.47 -3.18 11.61
N TYR A 165 -10.62 -2.73 11.12
CA TYR A 165 -11.05 -1.36 11.34
C TYR A 165 -11.28 -1.12 12.83
N ASP A 166 -10.43 -0.27 13.39
CA ASP A 166 -10.53 0.26 14.74
C ASP A 166 -10.70 1.78 14.59
N PRO A 167 -11.86 2.36 14.97
CA PRO A 167 -12.12 3.80 14.85
C PRO A 167 -11.07 4.68 15.56
N GLU A 168 -10.44 4.18 16.64
CA GLU A 168 -9.38 4.91 17.35
C GLU A 168 -8.06 4.91 16.57
N ARG A 169 -7.87 3.94 15.65
CA ARG A 169 -6.71 3.79 14.76
C ARG A 169 -7.00 4.16 13.29
N ALA A 170 -8.25 4.33 12.88
CA ALA A 170 -8.59 4.90 11.57
C ALA A 170 -8.11 6.36 11.44
N ALA A 171 -7.87 7.02 12.57
CA ALA A 171 -7.14 8.27 12.65
C ALA A 171 -5.62 8.13 12.36
N ALA A 172 -5.09 6.90 12.23
CA ALA A 172 -3.71 6.66 11.85
C ALA A 172 -3.56 6.61 10.31
N PRO A 173 -2.53 7.22 9.74
CA PRO A 173 -2.54 7.67 8.35
C PRO A 173 -2.01 6.59 7.41
N GLY A 174 -2.66 6.44 6.24
CA GLY A 174 -2.35 5.38 5.28
C GLY A 174 -3.16 4.10 5.48
N ALA A 175 -4.29 4.17 6.20
CA ALA A 175 -5.16 3.02 6.41
C ALA A 175 -5.80 2.58 5.08
N THR A 176 -5.21 1.52 4.51
CA THR A 176 -5.70 0.72 3.39
C THR A 176 -7.17 0.30 3.54
N VAL A 177 -7.70 0.30 4.76
CA VAL A 177 -9.08 -0.08 5.08
C VAL A 177 -10.09 0.95 4.57
N GLU A 178 -9.89 2.26 4.75
CA GLU A 178 -10.85 3.28 4.27
C GLU A 178 -10.88 3.34 2.74
N GLU A 179 -9.73 3.17 2.09
CA GLU A 179 -9.66 3.10 0.64
C GLU A 179 -10.24 1.81 0.07
N SER A 180 -9.99 0.68 0.74
CA SER A 180 -10.58 -0.61 0.36
C SER A 180 -12.08 -0.59 0.57
N GLU A 181 -12.55 0.03 1.66
CA GLU A 181 -13.96 0.27 1.95
C GLU A 181 -14.58 1.18 0.88
N GLY A 182 -14.00 2.35 0.61
CA GLY A 182 -14.51 3.29 -0.38
C GLY A 182 -14.59 2.67 -1.78
N ARG A 183 -13.56 1.91 -2.18
CA ARG A 183 -13.58 1.15 -3.44
C ARG A 183 -14.64 0.07 -3.44
N MET A 184 -14.76 -0.70 -2.37
CA MET A 184 -15.76 -1.75 -2.21
C MET A 184 -17.18 -1.18 -2.25
N GLN A 185 -17.45 -0.10 -1.52
CA GLN A 185 -18.74 0.61 -1.48
C GLN A 185 -19.12 1.22 -2.84
N ALA A 186 -18.15 1.69 -3.62
CA ALA A 186 -18.40 2.26 -4.94
C ALA A 186 -18.58 1.17 -6.02
N GLN A 187 -17.74 0.14 -6.02
CA GLN A 187 -17.62 -0.80 -7.14
C GLN A 187 -18.41 -2.09 -6.96
N LEU A 188 -18.49 -2.66 -5.75
CA LEU A 188 -19.28 -3.88 -5.56
C LEU A 188 -20.75 -3.67 -5.91
N PRO A 189 -21.41 -2.55 -5.53
CA PRO A 189 -22.80 -2.38 -5.89
C PRO A 189 -23.07 -2.16 -7.37
N GLU A 190 -22.09 -1.60 -8.07
CA GLU A 190 -22.13 -1.46 -9.52
C GLU A 190 -22.11 -2.83 -10.21
N LEU A 191 -21.23 -3.73 -9.75
CA LEU A 191 -21.06 -5.07 -10.33
C LEU A 191 -22.17 -6.04 -9.88
N PHE A 192 -22.41 -6.13 -8.57
CA PHE A 192 -23.23 -7.20 -7.98
C PHE A 192 -24.57 -6.71 -7.42
N GLY A 193 -24.88 -5.41 -7.52
CA GLY A 193 -26.12 -4.84 -7.02
C GLY A 193 -26.11 -4.58 -5.50
N ALA A 194 -27.17 -4.92 -4.78
CA ALA A 194 -27.21 -4.59 -3.35
C ALA A 194 -26.23 -5.48 -2.55
N VAL A 195 -25.26 -4.83 -1.88
CA VAL A 195 -24.32 -5.47 -0.94
C VAL A 195 -24.77 -5.18 0.49
N ASP A 196 -24.90 -6.23 1.30
CA ASP A 196 -25.22 -6.10 2.72
C ASP A 196 -23.94 -5.85 3.54
N LEU A 197 -23.49 -4.60 3.55
CA LEU A 197 -22.28 -4.18 4.27
C LEU A 197 -22.35 -4.48 5.77
N ALA A 198 -23.53 -4.67 6.36
CA ALA A 198 -23.66 -5.05 7.76
C ALA A 198 -23.09 -6.45 8.06
N LYS A 199 -22.86 -7.27 7.02
CA LYS A 199 -22.17 -8.56 7.15
C LYS A 199 -20.65 -8.42 7.05
N VAL A 200 -20.14 -7.32 6.51
CA VAL A 200 -18.71 -7.15 6.19
C VAL A 200 -17.97 -6.49 7.37
N GLY A 201 -18.03 -7.15 8.53
CA GLY A 201 -17.34 -6.71 9.75
C GLY A 201 -17.87 -5.40 10.35
N ASN A 202 -17.04 -4.75 11.16
CA ASN A 202 -17.41 -3.55 11.93
C ASN A 202 -17.49 -2.27 11.08
N ALA A 203 -17.13 -2.32 9.79
CA ALA A 203 -17.09 -1.15 8.92
C ALA A 203 -18.44 -0.44 8.76
N ALA A 204 -19.55 -1.19 8.74
CA ALA A 204 -20.89 -0.62 8.66
C ALA A 204 -21.28 0.24 9.88
N ALA A 205 -20.55 0.16 11.00
CA ALA A 205 -20.77 1.00 12.17
C ALA A 205 -20.21 2.43 12.00
N CYS A 206 -19.43 2.69 10.94
CA CYS A 206 -18.95 4.03 10.64
C CYS A 206 -19.94 4.81 9.78
N ALA A 207 -20.35 5.97 10.29
CA ALA A 207 -20.90 6.99 9.42
C ALA A 207 -19.79 7.43 8.45
N PRO A 208 -20.04 7.57 7.13
CA PRO A 208 -19.07 8.16 6.23
C PRO A 208 -18.62 9.47 6.85
N ALA A 209 -17.30 9.68 6.96
CA ALA A 209 -16.73 10.91 7.50
C ALA A 209 -17.49 12.08 6.89
N GLY A 210 -18.27 12.78 7.72
CA GLY A 210 -19.27 13.73 7.26
C GLY A 210 -18.61 14.69 6.29
N GLY A 211 -19.20 14.80 5.08
CA GLY A 211 -18.60 15.45 3.92
C GLY A 211 -17.71 16.62 4.31
N ALA A 212 -16.41 16.40 4.14
CA ALA A 212 -15.37 17.36 4.38
C ALA A 212 -15.81 18.70 3.77
N GLY A 213 -15.89 19.75 4.58
CA GLY A 213 -16.23 21.07 4.08
C GLY A 213 -15.21 21.48 3.03
N ALA A 214 -15.51 22.47 2.18
CA ALA A 214 -14.55 22.96 1.19
C ALA A 214 -13.19 23.46 1.78
N SER A 215 -13.04 23.50 3.11
CA SER A 215 -11.76 23.74 3.82
C SER A 215 -10.94 22.48 4.12
N ASP A 216 -11.46 21.29 3.84
CA ASP A 216 -10.89 20.00 4.28
C ASP A 216 -10.29 19.21 3.11
N LEU A 217 -10.22 19.81 1.91
CA LEU A 217 -9.56 19.17 0.79
C LEU A 217 -8.05 19.10 1.04
N PRO A 218 -7.42 17.93 0.85
CA PRO A 218 -6.01 17.75 1.14
C PRO A 218 -5.17 18.70 0.26
N PRO A 219 -4.12 19.31 0.84
CA PRO A 219 -3.18 20.13 0.11
C PRO A 219 -2.42 19.28 -0.92
N ILE A 220 -1.95 19.95 -1.96
CA ILE A 220 -1.09 19.33 -2.98
C ILE A 220 0.25 20.06 -3.06
N VAL A 221 1.33 19.30 -3.20
CA VAL A 221 2.63 19.80 -3.61
C VAL A 221 2.75 19.59 -5.11
N TYR A 222 3.23 20.59 -5.84
CA TYR A 222 3.32 20.53 -7.30
C TYR A 222 4.66 21.02 -7.84
N PHE A 223 4.97 20.58 -9.05
CA PHE A 223 6.17 20.97 -9.77
C PHE A 223 6.06 20.81 -11.28
N ARG A 224 6.89 21.57 -11.98
CA ARG A 224 7.24 21.42 -13.41
C ARG A 224 8.66 20.88 -13.52
N VAL A 225 9.05 20.37 -14.68
CA VAL A 225 10.42 19.85 -14.90
C VAL A 225 11.48 20.90 -14.57
N ASP A 226 11.23 22.16 -14.94
CA ASP A 226 12.15 23.29 -14.68
C ASP A 226 12.25 23.68 -13.19
N ASP A 227 11.31 23.23 -12.36
CA ASP A 227 11.36 23.44 -10.90
C ASP A 227 12.26 22.40 -10.22
N LEU A 228 12.64 21.33 -10.93
CA LEU A 228 13.45 20.25 -10.40
C LEU A 228 14.94 20.48 -10.61
N PRO A 229 15.80 19.92 -9.73
CA PRO A 229 17.23 19.91 -9.94
C PRO A 229 17.59 19.15 -11.22
N GLU A 230 18.65 19.60 -11.90
CA GLU A 230 19.06 19.07 -13.20
C GLU A 230 19.22 17.53 -13.21
N ALA A 231 19.72 16.93 -12.12
CA ALA A 231 19.87 15.48 -12.02
C ALA A 231 18.53 14.73 -12.11
N LEU A 232 17.46 15.25 -11.50
CA LEU A 232 16.12 14.67 -11.63
C LEU A 232 15.54 14.98 -13.01
N ALA A 233 15.69 16.21 -13.50
CA ALA A 233 15.17 16.62 -14.81
C ALA A 233 15.72 15.75 -15.97
N ARG A 234 16.93 15.18 -15.85
CA ARG A 234 17.50 14.24 -16.83
C ARG A 234 16.77 12.90 -16.93
N ILE A 235 15.93 12.55 -15.95
CA ILE A 235 15.07 11.35 -15.97
C ILE A 235 13.82 11.61 -16.82
N ALA A 236 13.49 12.89 -17.07
CA ALA A 236 12.33 13.25 -17.86
C ALA A 236 12.49 12.81 -19.33
N PRO A 237 11.43 12.27 -19.97
CA PRO A 237 11.47 11.90 -21.39
C PRO A 237 11.84 13.08 -22.29
N GLU A 238 12.58 12.83 -23.37
CA GLU A 238 12.89 13.88 -24.35
C GLU A 238 11.60 14.54 -24.87
N GLY A 239 11.54 15.87 -24.83
CA GLY A 239 10.37 16.64 -25.27
C GLY A 239 9.39 17.02 -24.15
N THR A 240 9.61 16.58 -22.91
CA THR A 240 8.93 17.15 -21.72
C THR A 240 9.48 18.55 -21.43
N GLY A 241 9.05 19.54 -22.23
CA GLY A 241 9.38 20.94 -21.99
C GLY A 241 8.52 21.56 -20.89
N PRO A 242 8.84 22.81 -20.45
CA PRO A 242 8.06 23.58 -19.46
C PRO A 242 6.61 23.88 -19.87
N ARG A 243 6.20 23.47 -21.07
CA ARG A 243 4.86 23.62 -21.62
C ARG A 243 4.27 22.23 -21.77
N GLY A 244 3.50 21.80 -20.78
CA GLY A 244 2.62 20.65 -20.95
C GLY A 244 2.74 19.55 -19.90
N CYS A 245 3.55 19.66 -18.84
CA CYS A 245 3.49 18.66 -17.76
C CYS A 245 3.38 19.33 -16.40
N PHE A 246 2.31 18.99 -15.68
CA PHE A 246 2.12 19.35 -14.29
C PHE A 246 2.19 18.08 -13.45
N TYR A 247 3.14 18.05 -12.52
CA TYR A 247 3.32 16.94 -11.60
C TYR A 247 2.88 17.36 -10.21
N TRP A 248 2.30 16.44 -9.46
CA TRP A 248 1.90 16.71 -8.08
C TRP A 248 2.08 15.49 -7.18
N ILE A 249 2.12 15.79 -5.89
CA ILE A 249 2.20 14.86 -4.78
C ILE A 249 1.13 15.27 -3.78
N ALA A 250 0.38 14.29 -3.30
CA ALA A 250 -0.69 14.47 -2.34
C ALA A 250 -0.65 13.36 -1.28
N ARG A 251 -1.45 13.53 -0.22
CA ARG A 251 -1.68 12.46 0.74
C ARG A 251 -2.35 11.26 0.03
N ILE A 252 -1.94 10.04 0.40
CA ILE A 252 -2.60 8.82 -0.09
C ILE A 252 -4.10 8.87 0.19
N GLY A 253 -4.89 8.44 -0.78
CA GLY A 253 -6.36 8.45 -0.71
C GLY A 253 -6.96 9.83 -0.97
N SER A 254 -6.15 10.81 -1.39
CA SER A 254 -6.68 12.09 -1.81
C SER A 254 -7.53 11.92 -3.08
N ALA A 255 -8.79 12.38 -3.03
CA ALA A 255 -9.62 12.56 -4.23
C ALA A 255 -9.08 13.69 -5.13
N ALA A 256 -7.78 14.01 -5.08
CA ALA A 256 -7.17 15.13 -5.78
C ALA A 256 -7.39 15.03 -7.29
N SER A 257 -7.18 13.85 -7.88
CA SER A 257 -7.36 13.61 -9.30
C SER A 257 -8.83 13.45 -9.74
N ALA A 258 -9.78 13.37 -8.80
CA ALA A 258 -11.19 13.15 -9.13
C ALA A 258 -11.73 14.34 -9.94
N GLY A 259 -12.14 14.08 -11.18
CA GLY A 259 -12.66 15.09 -12.10
C GLY A 259 -11.61 15.93 -12.83
N LEU A 260 -10.31 15.82 -12.49
CA LEU A 260 -9.25 16.56 -13.21
C LEU A 260 -9.22 16.16 -14.69
N PHE A 261 -9.13 14.85 -14.96
CA PHE A 261 -9.02 14.33 -16.32
C PHE A 261 -10.32 14.52 -17.14
N ASP A 262 -11.47 14.62 -16.48
CA ASP A 262 -12.74 14.95 -17.14
C ASP A 262 -12.81 16.43 -17.52
N ALA A 263 -12.35 17.31 -16.63
CA ALA A 263 -12.37 18.75 -16.82
C ALA A 263 -11.29 19.23 -17.80
N LEU A 264 -10.13 18.57 -17.79
CA LEU A 264 -8.97 18.85 -18.62
C LEU A 264 -8.49 17.57 -19.30
N PRO A 265 -9.17 17.07 -20.35
CA PRO A 265 -8.77 15.84 -21.02
C PRO A 265 -7.34 15.92 -21.56
N GLU A 266 -6.57 14.87 -21.33
CA GLU A 266 -5.19 14.79 -21.79
C GLU A 266 -5.09 14.60 -23.32
N PRO A 267 -4.08 15.21 -23.98
CA PRO A 267 -3.75 14.84 -25.34
C PRO A 267 -3.31 13.37 -25.40
N ALA A 268 -3.70 12.65 -26.45
CA ALA A 268 -3.22 11.29 -26.68
C ALA A 268 -1.68 11.29 -26.80
N MET A 269 -0.99 10.59 -25.90
CA MET A 269 0.45 10.36 -25.94
C MET A 269 0.77 8.88 -26.14
N ASP A 270 1.96 8.59 -26.65
CA ASP A 270 2.51 7.23 -26.69
C ASP A 270 2.92 6.81 -25.28
N ASP A 271 2.41 5.66 -24.82
CA ASP A 271 2.61 5.07 -23.49
C ASP A 271 4.10 4.94 -23.09
N THR A 272 5.03 4.99 -24.04
CA THR A 272 6.48 4.96 -23.74
C THR A 272 7.03 6.23 -23.05
N HIS A 273 6.22 7.27 -22.80
CA HIS A 273 6.66 8.60 -22.32
C HIS A 273 6.13 8.99 -20.93
N HIS A 274 5.71 8.05 -20.10
CA HIS A 274 4.83 8.36 -18.97
C HIS A 274 5.38 9.29 -17.88
N GLY A 275 6.65 9.69 -17.86
CA GLY A 275 7.19 10.58 -16.82
C GLY A 275 7.07 10.05 -15.39
N PHE A 276 6.53 8.83 -15.19
CA PHE A 276 6.31 8.21 -13.89
C PHE A 276 7.63 8.03 -13.14
N ASP A 277 8.72 7.71 -13.83
CA ASP A 277 10.03 7.58 -13.20
C ASP A 277 10.50 8.93 -12.62
N LEU A 278 10.23 10.04 -13.30
CA LEU A 278 10.51 11.37 -12.79
C LEU A 278 9.66 11.68 -11.56
N VAL A 279 8.35 11.38 -11.62
CA VAL A 279 7.41 11.61 -10.52
C VAL A 279 7.77 10.79 -9.30
N ARG A 280 8.09 9.51 -9.49
CA ARG A 280 8.53 8.60 -8.42
C ARG A 280 9.84 9.08 -7.82
N ALA A 281 10.80 9.48 -8.64
CA ALA A 281 12.07 9.99 -8.17
C ALA A 281 11.92 11.30 -7.37
N ALA A 282 11.11 12.24 -7.87
CA ALA A 282 10.80 13.47 -7.15
C ALA A 282 10.08 13.18 -5.83
N THR A 283 9.10 12.28 -5.82
CA THR A 283 8.38 11.87 -4.61
C THR A 283 9.33 11.24 -3.60
N ALA A 284 10.24 10.37 -4.03
CA ALA A 284 11.25 9.76 -3.18
C ALA A 284 12.20 10.81 -2.57
N VAL A 285 12.69 11.76 -3.38
CA VAL A 285 13.51 12.89 -2.89
C VAL A 285 12.76 13.71 -1.83
N LEU A 286 11.52 14.09 -2.13
CA LEU A 286 10.75 14.99 -1.28
C LEU A 286 10.28 14.31 0.01
N SER A 287 10.10 13.00 0.00
CA SER A 287 9.74 12.20 1.19
C SER A 287 10.81 12.23 2.28
N SER A 288 12.06 12.56 1.92
CA SER A 288 13.13 12.82 2.90
C SER A 288 12.98 14.16 3.62
N SER A 289 12.09 15.06 3.17
CA SER A 289 11.88 16.36 3.80
C SER A 289 10.76 16.32 4.84
N PRO A 290 11.02 16.70 6.10
CA PRO A 290 9.97 16.92 7.10
C PRO A 290 8.94 17.96 6.65
N ARG A 291 9.36 18.94 5.85
CA ARG A 291 8.51 20.00 5.33
C ARG A 291 7.42 19.47 4.40
N LEU A 292 7.68 18.39 3.67
CA LEU A 292 6.65 17.73 2.86
C LEU A 292 5.55 17.17 3.77
N ALA A 293 5.92 16.49 4.85
CA ALA A 293 4.97 15.94 5.81
C ALA A 293 4.18 17.05 6.51
N GLU A 294 4.82 18.16 6.91
CA GLU A 294 4.13 19.32 7.48
C GLU A 294 3.07 19.91 6.54
N ILE A 295 3.35 19.93 5.24
CA ILE A 295 2.41 20.42 4.23
C ILE A 295 1.26 19.42 4.04
N LEU A 296 1.57 18.15 3.81
CA LEU A 296 0.57 17.16 3.40
C LEU A 296 -0.20 16.52 4.56
N ARG A 297 0.36 16.54 5.78
CA ARG A 297 -0.12 15.86 6.98
C ARG A 297 0.07 16.73 8.24
N PRO A 298 -0.41 17.99 8.24
CA PRO A 298 -0.21 18.90 9.38
C PRO A 298 -0.84 18.39 10.68
N ASP A 299 -1.80 17.48 10.58
CA ASP A 299 -2.51 16.81 11.67
C ASP A 299 -1.64 15.80 12.44
N GLU A 300 -0.59 15.25 11.83
CA GLU A 300 0.27 14.28 12.52
C GLU A 300 1.75 14.65 12.62
N VAL A 301 2.07 15.90 12.28
CA VAL A 301 3.31 16.54 12.77
C VAL A 301 3.02 17.18 14.14
N PRO A 302 3.51 16.60 15.26
CA PRO A 302 3.28 17.20 16.57
C PRO A 302 3.98 18.57 16.66
N PRO A 303 3.49 19.51 17.50
CA PRO A 303 4.12 20.82 17.64
C PRO A 303 5.61 20.74 17.97
N GLY A 304 6.45 21.19 17.05
CA GLY A 304 7.92 21.14 17.18
C GLY A 304 8.55 19.77 16.94
N GLY A 305 7.78 18.78 16.50
CA GLY A 305 8.30 17.49 16.03
C GLY A 305 8.61 17.51 14.53
N LYS A 306 9.22 16.41 14.06
CA LYS A 306 9.49 16.16 12.64
C LYS A 306 8.98 14.76 12.31
N VAL A 307 8.32 14.61 11.16
CA VAL A 307 8.00 13.31 10.58
C VAL A 307 8.78 13.21 9.28
N THR A 308 9.70 12.25 9.22
CA THR A 308 10.44 11.91 8.00
C THR A 308 9.86 10.64 7.43
N GLY A 309 9.57 10.64 6.13
CA GLY A 309 8.93 9.51 5.46
C GLY A 309 7.41 9.50 5.59
N GLY A 310 6.78 8.87 4.60
CA GLY A 310 5.34 8.77 4.47
C GLY A 310 5.02 8.18 3.10
N SER A 311 3.87 7.54 3.01
CA SER A 311 3.34 7.07 1.73
C SER A 311 2.53 8.21 1.13
N TYR A 312 2.92 8.67 -0.06
CA TYR A 312 2.28 9.78 -0.77
C TYR A 312 1.86 9.30 -2.16
N ASP A 313 0.69 9.76 -2.60
CA ASP A 313 0.26 9.56 -3.98
C ASP A 313 0.92 10.62 -4.85
N ALA A 314 1.36 10.20 -6.03
CA ALA A 314 1.98 11.09 -6.99
C ALA A 314 1.31 10.93 -8.34
N GLY A 315 1.07 12.06 -9.01
CA GLY A 315 0.37 12.10 -10.28
C GLY A 315 1.05 13.03 -11.27
N PHE A 316 0.69 12.88 -12.54
CA PHE A 316 1.11 13.79 -13.60
C PHE A 316 -0.05 14.06 -14.55
N HIS A 317 0.00 15.22 -15.20
CA HIS A 317 -0.97 15.64 -16.18
C HIS A 317 -0.25 16.29 -17.35
N THR A 318 -0.54 15.82 -18.56
CA THR A 318 0.14 16.17 -19.82
C THR A 318 -0.50 17.34 -20.58
N GLY A 319 -1.57 17.89 -20.01
CA GLY A 319 -2.17 19.16 -20.44
C GLY A 319 -1.39 20.40 -20.02
N ASP A 320 -1.97 21.58 -20.27
CA ASP A 320 -1.36 22.85 -19.89
C ASP A 320 -1.25 23.00 -18.37
N ALA A 321 -0.03 23.19 -17.87
CA ALA A 321 0.24 23.23 -16.44
C ALA A 321 -0.45 24.41 -15.72
N ASP A 322 -0.64 25.54 -16.40
CA ASP A 322 -1.35 26.69 -15.82
C ASP A 322 -2.86 26.43 -15.75
N GLU A 323 -3.42 25.61 -16.65
CA GLU A 323 -4.81 25.16 -16.59
C GLU A 323 -5.05 24.17 -15.44
N VAL A 324 -4.15 23.19 -15.27
CA VAL A 324 -4.21 22.22 -14.16
C VAL A 324 -4.09 22.92 -12.81
N GLU A 325 -3.14 23.85 -12.68
CA GLU A 325 -3.01 24.67 -11.46
C GLU A 325 -4.29 25.47 -11.20
N ARG A 326 -4.88 26.08 -12.24
CA ARG A 326 -6.14 26.82 -12.11
C ARG A 326 -7.30 25.94 -11.69
N PHE A 327 -7.36 24.71 -12.20
CA PHE A 327 -8.36 23.71 -11.80
C PHE A 327 -8.27 23.43 -10.29
N PHE A 328 -7.10 23.04 -9.79
CA PHE A 328 -6.93 22.74 -8.37
C PHE A 328 -7.23 23.94 -7.46
N ARG A 329 -6.87 25.15 -7.87
CA ARG A 329 -7.24 26.39 -7.16
C ARG A 329 -8.75 26.63 -7.17
N ALA A 330 -9.43 26.36 -8.28
CA ALA A 330 -10.88 26.52 -8.41
C ALA A 330 -11.64 25.51 -7.52
N GLU A 331 -11.09 24.31 -7.36
CA GLU A 331 -11.56 23.30 -6.39
C GLU A 331 -11.29 23.70 -4.93
N GLY A 332 -10.58 24.81 -4.68
CA GLY A 332 -10.27 25.28 -3.33
C GLY A 332 -9.11 24.54 -2.65
N ARG A 333 -8.31 23.77 -3.40
CA ARG A 333 -7.18 23.02 -2.82
C ARG A 333 -6.02 23.96 -2.49
N PRO A 334 -5.42 23.85 -1.29
CA PRO A 334 -4.16 24.52 -1.00
C PRO A 334 -3.05 23.94 -1.88
N MET A 335 -2.29 24.82 -2.55
CA MET A 335 -1.23 24.43 -3.47
C MET A 335 0.12 24.96 -3.02
N HIS A 336 1.11 24.09 -3.00
CA HIS A 336 2.47 24.38 -2.55
C HIS A 336 3.47 24.02 -3.65
N SER A 337 4.33 24.96 -4.04
CA SER A 337 5.41 24.64 -4.98
C SER A 337 6.49 23.80 -4.31
N VAL A 338 7.18 22.98 -5.11
CA VAL A 338 8.25 22.11 -4.62
C VAL A 338 9.53 22.84 -4.22
N GLY A 339 9.80 24.02 -4.82
CA GLY A 339 11.07 24.74 -4.68
C GLY A 339 11.50 24.95 -3.22
N PRO A 340 10.66 25.51 -2.34
CA PRO A 340 11.00 25.69 -0.93
C PRO A 340 11.28 24.39 -0.17
N ILE A 341 10.72 23.25 -0.61
CA ILE A 341 11.00 21.94 -0.03
C ILE A 341 12.39 21.46 -0.49
N LEU A 342 12.69 21.60 -1.79
CA LEU A 342 13.99 21.24 -2.36
C LEU A 342 15.14 22.09 -1.80
N GLU A 343 14.91 23.36 -1.46
CA GLU A 343 15.92 24.22 -0.84
C GLU A 343 16.41 23.71 0.51
N ALA A 344 15.57 22.95 1.23
CA ALA A 344 15.92 22.31 2.49
C ALA A 344 16.71 20.99 2.30
N LEU A 345 16.76 20.46 1.08
CA LEU A 345 17.42 19.19 0.78
C LEU A 345 18.78 19.41 0.12
N PHE A 346 19.74 18.54 0.44
CA PHE A 346 20.93 18.36 -0.37
C PHE A 346 20.79 17.08 -1.18
N LEU A 347 21.08 17.15 -2.47
CA LEU A 347 21.10 15.98 -3.33
C LEU A 347 22.54 15.49 -3.50
N LEU A 348 22.75 14.20 -3.29
CA LEU A 348 24.04 13.53 -3.44
C LEU A 348 23.98 12.63 -4.68
N ASP A 349 24.74 12.94 -5.72
CA ASP A 349 24.98 12.06 -6.88
C ASP A 349 26.21 11.21 -6.56
N ILE A 350 25.98 10.03 -5.97
CA ILE A 350 27.00 9.11 -5.51
C ILE A 350 27.38 8.15 -6.62
N ARG A 351 28.67 8.12 -6.96
CA ARG A 351 29.23 7.31 -8.03
C ARG A 351 30.38 6.46 -7.54
N ASP A 352 30.59 5.32 -8.19
CA ASP A 352 31.78 4.50 -7.97
C ASP A 352 33.04 5.11 -8.63
N ALA A 353 34.19 4.48 -8.41
CA ALA A 353 35.47 4.90 -9.00
C ALA A 353 35.48 4.89 -10.55
N ALA A 354 34.57 4.17 -11.19
CA ALA A 354 34.38 4.16 -12.64
C ALA A 354 33.38 5.24 -13.12
N GLY A 355 32.83 6.03 -12.21
CA GLY A 355 31.84 7.08 -12.49
C GLY A 355 30.43 6.56 -12.72
N GLN A 356 30.16 5.28 -12.42
CA GLN A 356 28.82 4.70 -12.52
C GLN A 356 27.98 5.06 -11.28
N PRO A 357 26.66 5.27 -11.44
CA PRO A 357 25.75 5.51 -10.32
C PRO A 357 25.79 4.34 -9.32
N LEU A 358 25.99 4.65 -8.05
CA LEU A 358 26.01 3.63 -7.00
C LEU A 358 24.59 3.44 -6.46
N ARG A 359 24.05 2.22 -6.55
CA ARG A 359 22.66 1.90 -6.19
C ARG A 359 22.37 1.77 -4.70
N ASP A 360 23.42 1.46 -3.95
CA ASP A 360 23.37 1.28 -2.52
C ASP A 360 24.47 2.13 -1.89
N ALA A 361 24.08 3.02 -1.00
CA ALA A 361 25.01 3.83 -0.23
C ALA A 361 24.59 3.82 1.24
N PHE A 362 25.58 3.85 2.12
CA PHE A 362 25.35 3.92 3.55
C PHE A 362 25.93 5.22 4.07
N TYR A 363 25.33 5.77 5.12
CA TYR A 363 25.93 6.86 5.87
C TYR A 363 26.15 6.47 7.33
N ALA A 364 27.20 7.03 7.92
CA ALA A 364 27.40 7.03 9.36
C ALA A 364 27.56 8.46 9.84
N SER A 365 26.62 8.92 10.64
CA SER A 365 26.72 10.23 11.28
C SER A 365 27.88 10.21 12.28
N ARG A 366 28.71 11.26 12.26
CA ARG A 366 29.79 11.48 13.24
C ARG A 366 29.34 12.30 14.45
N VAL A 367 28.17 12.93 14.36
CA VAL A 367 27.61 13.78 15.42
C VAL A 367 26.65 12.99 16.31
N MET A 368 25.78 12.21 15.69
CA MET A 368 24.81 11.32 16.34
C MET A 368 25.11 9.84 16.05
N ASN A 369 24.98 8.97 17.05
CA ASN A 369 25.11 7.51 16.90
C ASN A 369 26.37 7.04 16.15
N ALA A 370 27.52 7.65 16.46
CA ALA A 370 28.80 7.27 15.86
C ALA A 370 29.06 5.76 16.00
N GLY A 371 29.19 5.07 14.86
CA GLY A 371 29.39 3.62 14.79
C GLY A 371 28.24 2.84 14.15
N PHE A 372 27.07 3.45 13.95
CA PHE A 372 25.99 2.85 13.18
C PHE A 372 26.02 3.32 11.73
N ARG A 373 25.76 2.37 10.82
CA ARG A 373 25.58 2.63 9.39
C ARG A 373 24.11 2.52 9.08
N TYR A 374 23.59 3.54 8.42
CA TYR A 374 22.21 3.62 7.97
C TYR A 374 22.21 3.57 6.45
N ASN A 375 21.20 2.92 5.87
CA ASN A 375 20.99 2.95 4.44
C ASN A 375 20.56 4.37 4.02
N LEU A 376 21.16 4.91 2.96
CA LEU A 376 20.64 6.08 2.27
C LEU A 376 19.62 5.59 1.22
N PRO A 377 18.33 5.92 1.35
CA PRO A 377 17.34 5.47 0.37
C PRO A 377 17.62 6.13 -0.99
N GLU A 378 17.89 5.29 -2.00
CA GLU A 378 18.07 5.76 -3.37
C GLU A 378 16.77 6.38 -3.89
N SER A 379 16.83 7.62 -4.35
CA SER A 379 15.68 8.31 -4.94
C SER A 379 15.59 8.10 -6.46
N ALA A 380 16.74 8.01 -7.11
CA ALA A 380 16.94 7.69 -8.52
C ALA A 380 18.33 7.07 -8.69
N PRO A 381 18.68 6.42 -9.81
CA PRO A 381 20.00 5.81 -10.01
C PRO A 381 21.19 6.68 -9.56
N GLY A 382 21.82 6.34 -8.43
CA GLY A 382 22.94 7.06 -7.80
C GLY A 382 22.58 8.37 -7.09
N LEU A 383 21.32 8.77 -7.05
CA LEU A 383 20.86 10.02 -6.47
C LEU A 383 20.17 9.78 -5.14
N TYR A 384 20.62 10.50 -4.12
CA TYR A 384 20.13 10.42 -2.75
C TYR A 384 19.77 11.79 -2.23
N ALA A 385 18.73 11.90 -1.42
CA ALA A 385 18.32 13.14 -0.78
C ALA A 385 18.59 13.08 0.73
N VAL A 386 19.27 14.10 1.25
CA VAL A 386 19.49 14.27 2.69
C VAL A 386 18.88 15.58 3.15
N ASP A 387 18.20 15.57 4.29
CA ASP A 387 17.64 16.78 4.90
C ASP A 387 18.76 17.65 5.46
N GLY A 388 18.91 18.86 4.91
CA GLY A 388 19.91 19.82 5.35
C GLY A 388 19.68 20.32 6.77
N GLU A 389 18.47 20.17 7.30
CA GLU A 389 18.13 20.53 8.68
C GLU A 389 18.33 19.40 9.68
N ASP A 390 18.59 18.18 9.23
CA ASP A 390 18.85 17.05 10.13
C ASP A 390 20.30 17.13 10.66
N ALA A 391 20.42 17.14 12.00
CA ALA A 391 21.70 17.19 12.69
C ALA A 391 22.58 15.96 12.39
N GLY A 392 22.00 14.82 11.99
CA GLY A 392 22.73 13.63 11.55
C GLY A 392 23.56 13.85 10.30
N PHE A 393 23.22 14.83 9.48
CA PHE A 393 23.98 15.19 8.28
C PHE A 393 24.89 16.39 8.47
N GLU A 394 25.05 16.92 9.69
CA GLU A 394 26.01 18.01 9.94
C GLU A 394 27.45 17.58 9.61
N HIS A 395 27.82 16.36 10.00
CA HIS A 395 29.11 15.73 9.71
C HIS A 395 28.92 14.21 9.65
N PHE A 396 29.15 13.60 8.50
CA PHE A 396 28.88 12.18 8.25
C PHE A 396 29.88 11.59 7.27
N ASP A 397 30.02 10.26 7.28
CA ASP A 397 30.75 9.50 6.28
C ASP A 397 29.77 8.79 5.35
N VAL A 398 30.10 8.70 4.06
CA VAL A 398 29.34 7.94 3.06
C VAL A 398 30.16 6.74 2.58
N PHE A 399 29.54 5.56 2.53
CA PHE A 399 30.21 4.29 2.24
C PHE A 399 29.58 3.58 1.05
N PRO A 400 30.38 2.89 0.21
CA PRO A 400 29.84 1.94 -0.73
C PRO A 400 29.41 0.63 -0.04
N PRO A 401 28.67 -0.26 -0.72
CA PRO A 401 28.24 -1.53 -0.16
C PRO A 401 29.42 -2.39 0.25
N GLY A 402 29.45 -2.82 1.51
CA GLY A 402 30.55 -3.62 2.06
C GLY A 402 31.87 -2.86 2.27
N GLY A 403 31.95 -1.57 1.93
CA GLY A 403 33.15 -0.75 2.11
C GLY A 403 33.48 -0.50 3.58
N GLN A 404 34.76 -0.57 3.96
CA GLN A 404 35.21 -0.23 5.32
C GLN A 404 35.56 1.25 5.46
N GLU A 405 36.06 1.87 4.39
CA GLU A 405 36.41 3.29 4.35
C GLU A 405 35.24 4.10 3.76
N GLY A 406 34.94 5.23 4.40
CA GLY A 406 33.90 6.15 3.98
C GLY A 406 34.49 7.48 3.54
N THR A 407 33.82 8.16 2.62
CA THR A 407 34.13 9.55 2.26
C THR A 407 33.50 10.49 3.28
N GLU A 408 34.33 11.25 3.98
CA GLU A 408 33.87 12.27 4.93
C GLU A 408 33.16 13.41 4.18
N VAL A 409 31.96 13.77 4.64
CA VAL A 409 31.14 14.85 4.13
C VAL A 409 30.75 15.78 5.27
N ARG A 410 30.92 17.09 5.07
CA ARG A 410 30.45 18.12 6.00
C ARG A 410 29.35 18.91 5.34
N ARG A 411 28.23 19.14 6.05
CA ARG A 411 27.10 19.92 5.51
C ARG A 411 27.53 21.29 4.98
N ALA A 412 28.45 21.96 5.67
CA ALA A 412 28.94 23.28 5.27
C ALA A 412 29.70 23.29 3.92
N GLU A 413 30.10 22.13 3.41
CA GLU A 413 30.77 21.96 2.11
C GLU A 413 29.78 21.62 0.99
N LEU A 414 28.56 21.18 1.34
CA LEU A 414 27.50 20.90 0.38
C LEU A 414 26.94 22.22 -0.16
N LYS A 415 26.71 22.24 -1.47
CA LYS A 415 26.03 23.33 -2.16
C LYS A 415 24.56 22.98 -2.32
N HIS A 416 23.70 23.99 -2.32
CA HIS A 416 22.31 23.79 -2.74
C HIS A 416 22.27 23.19 -4.15
N GLY A 417 21.39 22.22 -4.35
CA GLY A 417 21.32 21.41 -5.57
C GLY A 417 22.10 20.10 -5.45
N VAL A 418 22.74 19.69 -6.55
CA VAL A 418 23.37 18.38 -6.71
C VAL A 418 24.85 18.43 -6.37
N ASN A 419 25.29 17.54 -5.48
CA ASN A 419 26.67 17.38 -5.05
C ASN A 419 27.15 15.99 -5.49
N THR A 420 28.14 15.93 -6.39
CA THR A 420 28.69 14.66 -6.84
C THR A 420 29.73 14.14 -5.85
N LEU A 421 29.57 12.90 -5.41
CA LEU A 421 30.51 12.17 -4.56
C LEU A 421 31.02 10.95 -5.31
N THR A 422 32.34 10.74 -5.33
CA THR A 422 32.96 9.55 -5.93
C THR A 422 33.56 8.71 -4.83
N LEU A 423 33.06 7.48 -4.67
CA LEU A 423 33.52 6.52 -3.67
C LEU A 423 34.52 5.54 -4.31
N GLY A 424 35.64 5.32 -3.61
CA GLY A 424 36.78 4.51 -4.06
C GLY A 424 36.76 3.06 -3.61
#